data_AF-A0A251R0F4-F1
#
_entry.id   AF-A0A251R0F4-F1
#
_cell.length_a   1.000
_cell.length_b   1.000
_cell.length_c   1.000
_cell.angle_alpha   90.00
_cell.angle_beta   90.00
_cell.angle_gamma   90.00
#
_symmetry.space_group_name_H-M   'P 1'
#
loop_
_entity.id
_entity.type
_entity.pdbx_description
1 polymer ?
#
loop_
_entity_poly.entity_id
_entity_poly.type
_entity_poly.pdbx_seq_one_letter_code
_entity_poly.pdbx_strand_id
1 'polypeptide(L)'
;MFRSLSFRSLKMASKQLKEGVLWVIAVGTTIRVSCIYQIDSGSLILFNKCLLFEVQDIRSYSSFSEMMEAEGLSKVLPGVETIEQGVQIYRKFYTEEKERSNGVLAICVSKFPLQPYISLARLLFGLSLGGLQGLLGLAHTTGSTPDALPPPTSTLLSSFVLPYKLNVEGSTLTHGARALAKHAHRSSSKYWGTLDGSDSNKNRLALDVITRLMTHCCWLNVHSVQPHDVVFEIRVAEGYGARWSEDGSKFIGFLEPYMEDGHPKGWKH
;
A
#
# COMPACT_ATOMS: atom_id res chain seq x y z
N MET A 1 6.09 16.63 -21.27
CA MET A 1 6.70 16.65 -19.92
C MET A 1 5.56 16.55 -18.91
N PHE A 2 5.37 15.40 -18.26
CA PHE A 2 4.28 15.23 -17.28
C PHE A 2 4.61 15.97 -15.98
N ARG A 3 3.69 16.82 -15.51
CA ARG A 3 3.88 17.54 -14.24
C ARG A 3 3.01 16.91 -13.16
N SER A 4 3.68 16.39 -12.12
CA SER A 4 3.02 15.81 -10.95
C SER A 4 2.66 16.94 -9.98
N LEU A 5 1.37 17.23 -9.83
CA LEU A 5 0.87 18.15 -8.82
C LEU A 5 0.44 17.33 -7.58
N SER A 6 1.09 17.59 -6.45
CA SER A 6 0.72 16.98 -5.16
C SER A 6 -0.31 17.86 -4.47
N PHE A 7 -1.60 17.61 -4.69
CA PHE A 7 -2.67 18.32 -3.99
C PHE A 7 -2.89 17.71 -2.60
N ARG A 8 -2.91 18.54 -1.54
CA ARG A 8 -3.24 18.07 -0.18
C ARG A 8 -4.74 18.04 0.11
N SER A 9 -5.59 18.58 -0.77
CA SER A 9 -7.05 18.73 -0.55
C SER A 9 -7.89 17.47 -0.86
N LEU A 10 -7.26 16.28 -0.83
CA LEU A 10 -7.62 15.14 -1.68
C LEU A 10 -8.59 14.09 -1.08
N LYS A 11 -9.23 14.34 0.07
CA LYS A 11 -10.23 13.37 0.59
C LYS A 11 -11.59 13.42 -0.12
N MET A 12 -12.01 14.55 -0.70
CA MET A 12 -13.26 14.62 -1.48
C MET A 12 -13.09 14.18 -2.94
N ALA A 13 -11.91 14.46 -3.51
CA ALA A 13 -11.58 14.19 -4.91
C ALA A 13 -11.65 12.71 -5.32
N SER A 14 -11.33 11.77 -4.42
CA SER A 14 -11.22 10.34 -4.77
C SER A 14 -12.52 9.69 -5.24
N LYS A 15 -13.69 10.17 -4.77
CA LYS A 15 -14.99 9.57 -5.12
C LYS A 15 -15.58 10.16 -6.41
N GLN A 16 -15.21 11.40 -6.76
CA GLN A 16 -15.75 12.17 -7.87
C GLN A 16 -14.96 11.99 -9.20
N LEU A 17 -13.79 11.35 -9.15
CA LEU A 17 -12.90 11.14 -10.31
C LEU A 17 -13.42 10.15 -11.39
N LYS A 18 -14.51 9.42 -11.13
CA LYS A 18 -15.01 8.40 -12.07
C LYS A 18 -15.84 8.96 -13.23
N GLU A 19 -16.39 10.16 -13.10
CA GLU A 19 -17.51 10.61 -13.97
C GLU A 19 -17.20 11.84 -14.85
N GLY A 20 -15.93 12.22 -15.01
CA GLY A 20 -15.56 13.31 -15.94
C GLY A 20 -15.92 14.71 -15.44
N VAL A 21 -15.73 14.94 -14.14
CA VAL A 21 -16.10 16.19 -13.47
C VAL A 21 -14.99 17.24 -13.59
N LEU A 22 -15.41 18.48 -13.82
CA LEU A 22 -14.63 19.72 -13.79
C LEU A 22 -13.80 19.83 -12.50
N TRP A 23 -12.53 20.22 -12.61
CA TRP A 23 -11.71 20.50 -11.43
C TRP A 23 -11.63 22.00 -11.19
N VAL A 24 -11.69 22.39 -9.93
CA VAL A 24 -11.34 23.75 -9.51
C VAL A 24 -10.14 23.64 -8.59
N ILE A 25 -9.13 24.45 -8.86
CA ILE A 25 -7.99 24.62 -7.96
C ILE A 25 -7.97 26.08 -7.54
N ALA A 26 -8.60 26.39 -6.41
CA ALA A 26 -8.28 27.65 -5.77
C ALA A 26 -6.84 27.61 -5.27
N VAL A 27 -5.99 28.41 -5.90
CA VAL A 27 -4.59 28.46 -5.51
C VAL A 27 -4.44 29.48 -4.38
N GLY A 28 -4.54 28.97 -3.16
CA GLY A 28 -3.88 29.55 -2.00
C GLY A 28 -2.68 28.70 -1.57
N THR A 29 -1.51 28.96 -2.14
CA THR A 29 -0.15 28.67 -1.58
C THR A 29 0.38 27.24 -1.45
N THR A 30 -0.25 26.15 -1.91
CA THR A 30 0.34 24.78 -1.77
C THR A 30 1.07 24.24 -3.01
N ILE A 31 0.88 24.85 -4.18
CA ILE A 31 1.69 24.59 -5.37
C ILE A 31 2.71 25.73 -5.45
N ARG A 32 3.98 25.43 -5.74
CA ARG A 32 4.97 26.48 -6.07
C ARG A 32 4.34 27.38 -7.13
N VAL A 33 4.12 28.63 -6.79
CA VAL A 33 3.45 29.64 -7.62
C VAL A 33 4.05 29.70 -9.04
N SER A 34 5.34 29.41 -9.19
CA SER A 34 6.03 29.29 -10.49
C SER A 34 5.59 28.13 -11.39
N CYS A 35 4.96 27.08 -10.85
CA CYS A 35 4.48 25.94 -11.63
C CYS A 35 3.10 26.17 -12.25
N ILE A 36 2.29 27.08 -11.70
CA ILE A 36 0.92 27.34 -12.16
C ILE A 36 0.89 28.27 -13.37
N TYR A 37 1.79 29.26 -13.42
CA TYR A 37 1.99 30.11 -14.61
C TYR A 37 2.57 29.38 -15.83
N GLN A 38 2.78 28.06 -15.74
CA GLN A 38 3.24 27.21 -16.84
C GLN A 38 2.23 26.12 -17.20
N ILE A 39 1.03 26.16 -16.61
CA ILE A 39 -0.08 25.31 -17.00
C ILE A 39 -0.92 26.14 -17.95
N ASP A 40 -0.97 25.72 -19.20
CA ASP A 40 -1.81 26.30 -20.25
C ASP A 40 -2.80 25.26 -20.76
N SER A 41 -3.78 25.71 -21.57
CA SER A 41 -4.64 24.80 -22.33
C SER A 41 -3.79 23.79 -23.13
N GLY A 42 -4.21 22.52 -23.13
CA GLY A 42 -3.46 21.38 -23.67
C GLY A 42 -2.44 20.76 -22.70
N SER A 43 -2.22 21.34 -21.52
CA SER A 43 -1.34 20.75 -20.51
C SER A 43 -1.91 19.46 -19.93
N LEU A 44 -1.04 18.47 -19.67
CA LEU A 44 -1.43 17.21 -19.05
C LEU A 44 -1.12 17.20 -17.55
N ILE A 45 -2.13 16.95 -16.72
CA ILE A 45 -2.05 16.87 -15.26
C ILE A 45 -2.25 15.43 -14.80
N LEU A 46 -1.29 14.90 -14.05
CA LEU A 46 -1.38 13.57 -13.45
C LEU A 46 -1.81 13.66 -11.98
N PHE A 47 -3.06 13.29 -11.70
CA PHE A 47 -3.64 13.20 -10.36
C PHE A 47 -3.38 11.84 -9.72
N ASN A 48 -3.04 11.84 -8.42
CA ASN A 48 -2.75 10.65 -7.62
C ASN A 48 -1.73 9.69 -8.25
N LYS A 49 -0.86 10.20 -9.14
CA LYS A 49 0.08 9.42 -9.95
C LYS A 49 -0.58 8.33 -10.81
N CYS A 50 -1.89 8.38 -11.04
CA CYS A 50 -2.62 7.30 -11.72
C CYS A 50 -3.68 7.77 -12.74
N LEU A 51 -4.20 8.99 -12.62
CA LEU A 51 -5.24 9.52 -13.49
C LEU A 51 -4.75 10.75 -14.23
N LEU A 52 -4.80 10.70 -15.56
CA LEU A 52 -4.29 11.72 -16.45
C LEU A 52 -5.45 12.58 -16.98
N PHE A 53 -5.31 13.89 -16.88
CA PHE A 53 -6.30 14.84 -17.35
C PHE A 53 -5.64 15.88 -18.25
N GLU A 54 -6.40 16.41 -19.20
CA GLU A 54 -5.99 17.48 -20.09
C GLU A 54 -6.69 18.78 -19.70
N VAL A 55 -5.90 19.83 -19.52
CA VAL A 55 -6.40 21.19 -19.25
C VAL A 55 -7.06 21.72 -20.51
N GLN A 56 -8.35 21.99 -20.40
CA GLN A 56 -9.14 22.58 -21.46
C GLN A 56 -9.04 24.10 -21.40
N ASP A 57 -9.18 24.67 -20.20
CA ASP A 57 -9.28 26.10 -20.01
C ASP A 57 -8.90 26.50 -18.56
N ILE A 58 -8.52 27.76 -18.37
CA ILE A 58 -8.12 28.31 -17.08
C ILE A 58 -8.79 29.68 -16.91
N ARG A 59 -9.56 29.86 -15.84
CA ARG A 59 -10.33 31.08 -15.59
C ARG A 59 -10.09 31.59 -14.18
N SER A 60 -10.00 32.91 -14.04
CA SER A 60 -9.78 33.58 -12.75
C SER A 60 -11.05 34.24 -12.23
N TYR A 61 -11.27 34.14 -10.94
CA TYR A 61 -12.41 34.71 -10.21
C TYR A 61 -11.94 35.47 -8.98
N SER A 62 -12.74 36.41 -8.50
CA SER A 62 -12.44 37.16 -7.29
C SER A 62 -12.70 36.34 -6.01
N SER A 63 -13.61 35.37 -6.08
CA SER A 63 -14.01 34.56 -4.94
C SER A 63 -14.45 33.14 -5.31
N PHE A 64 -14.52 32.26 -4.31
CA PHE A 64 -15.07 30.92 -4.45
C PHE A 64 -16.56 30.92 -4.81
N SER A 65 -17.33 31.88 -4.27
CA SER A 65 -18.76 32.01 -4.56
C SER A 65 -18.97 32.32 -6.04
N GLU A 66 -18.32 33.36 -6.53
CA GLU A 66 -18.41 33.80 -7.93
C GLU A 66 -18.03 32.69 -8.90
N MET A 67 -16.96 31.96 -8.60
CA MET A 67 -16.53 30.83 -9.40
C MET A 67 -17.57 29.70 -9.41
N MET A 68 -18.17 29.36 -8.26
CA MET A 68 -19.22 28.32 -8.20
C MET A 68 -20.52 28.75 -8.90
N GLU A 69 -20.83 30.05 -8.89
CA GLU A 69 -21.95 30.63 -9.65
C GLU A 69 -21.70 30.53 -11.16
N ALA A 70 -20.49 30.88 -11.62
CA ALA A 70 -20.13 30.91 -13.03
C ALA A 70 -19.91 29.51 -13.62
N GLU A 71 -19.17 28.65 -12.92
CA GLU A 71 -18.85 27.28 -13.41
C GLU A 71 -19.98 26.29 -13.13
N GLY A 72 -20.82 26.58 -12.13
CA GLY A 72 -21.87 25.72 -11.62
C GLY A 72 -21.40 24.83 -10.47
N LEU A 73 -22.02 25.00 -9.29
CA LEU A 73 -21.70 24.27 -8.06
C LEU A 73 -21.60 22.75 -8.25
N SER A 74 -22.53 22.14 -8.99
CA SER A 74 -22.56 20.69 -9.19
C SER A 74 -21.36 20.16 -10.00
N LYS A 75 -20.77 21.01 -10.86
CA LYS A 75 -19.54 20.67 -11.58
C LYS A 75 -18.32 20.83 -10.69
N VAL A 76 -18.31 21.81 -9.80
CA VAL A 76 -17.17 22.12 -8.92
C VAL A 76 -17.11 21.16 -7.72
N LEU A 77 -18.25 20.92 -7.08
CA LEU A 77 -18.41 20.05 -5.91
C LEU A 77 -19.69 19.19 -6.07
N PRO A 78 -19.62 18.07 -6.81
CA PRO A 78 -20.75 17.14 -6.94
C PRO A 78 -21.27 16.64 -5.59
N GLY A 79 -22.58 16.73 -5.37
CA GLY A 79 -23.24 16.30 -4.14
C GLY A 79 -23.32 17.37 -3.04
N VAL A 80 -22.90 18.60 -3.32
CA VAL A 80 -23.15 19.77 -2.47
C VAL A 80 -24.37 20.52 -2.99
N GLU A 81 -25.27 20.91 -2.09
CA GLU A 81 -26.56 21.49 -2.45
C GLU A 81 -26.53 23.02 -2.56
N THR A 82 -25.70 23.70 -1.77
CA THR A 82 -25.64 25.18 -1.76
C THR A 82 -24.22 25.73 -1.87
N ILE A 83 -24.09 26.95 -2.40
CA ILE A 83 -22.80 27.62 -2.58
C ILE A 83 -22.14 27.89 -1.23
N GLU A 84 -22.91 28.23 -0.20
CA GLU A 84 -22.42 28.48 1.15
C GLU A 84 -21.75 27.23 1.72
N GLN A 85 -22.39 26.06 1.56
CA GLN A 85 -21.79 24.78 1.94
C GLN A 85 -20.49 24.52 1.15
N GLY A 86 -20.49 24.82 -0.15
CA GLY A 86 -19.31 24.72 -1.01
C GLY A 86 -18.17 25.61 -0.54
N VAL A 87 -18.44 26.86 -0.17
CA VAL A 87 -17.44 27.79 0.38
C VAL A 87 -16.90 27.25 1.70
N GLN A 88 -17.76 26.74 2.59
CA GLN A 88 -17.31 26.13 3.85
C GLN A 88 -16.39 24.92 3.66
N ILE A 89 -16.56 24.16 2.57
CA ILE A 89 -15.64 23.08 2.21
C ILE A 89 -14.25 23.64 1.89
N TYR A 90 -14.17 24.71 1.09
CA TYR A 90 -12.90 25.36 0.76
C TYR A 90 -12.27 26.08 1.95
N ARG A 91 -13.07 26.61 2.90
CA ARG A 91 -12.58 27.26 4.13
C ARG A 91 -11.79 26.33 5.05
N LYS A 92 -11.98 25.01 4.94
CA LYS A 92 -11.14 24.02 5.64
C LYS A 92 -9.68 24.03 5.16
N PHE A 93 -9.41 24.61 3.98
CA PHE A 93 -8.11 24.60 3.32
C PHE A 93 -7.55 26.01 3.08
N TYR A 94 -8.41 27.01 2.84
CA TYR A 94 -8.01 28.36 2.44
C TYR A 94 -8.73 29.42 3.29
N THR A 95 -7.95 30.35 3.86
CA THR A 95 -8.50 31.48 4.61
C THR A 95 -9.02 32.57 3.67
N GLU A 96 -9.88 33.44 4.18
CA GLU A 96 -10.44 34.56 3.42
C GLU A 96 -9.37 35.55 2.95
N GLU A 97 -8.34 35.79 3.77
CA GLU A 97 -7.25 36.68 3.40
C GLU A 97 -6.44 36.11 2.23
N LYS A 98 -6.29 34.78 2.16
CA LYS A 98 -5.59 34.11 1.05
C LYS A 98 -6.41 34.17 -0.22
N GLU A 99 -7.72 34.00 -0.14
CA GLU A 99 -8.62 34.15 -1.28
C GLU A 99 -8.57 35.59 -1.79
N ARG A 100 -8.72 36.59 -0.91
CA ARG A 100 -8.70 38.01 -1.31
C ARG A 100 -7.36 38.46 -1.88
N SER A 101 -6.25 37.93 -1.39
CA SER A 101 -4.91 38.31 -1.88
C SER A 101 -4.51 37.63 -3.20
N ASN A 102 -5.01 36.42 -3.49
CA ASN A 102 -4.59 35.64 -4.65
C ASN A 102 -5.68 35.44 -5.72
N GLY A 103 -6.94 35.72 -5.38
CA GLY A 103 -8.10 35.31 -6.17
C GLY A 103 -8.30 33.79 -6.17
N VAL A 104 -9.15 33.33 -7.09
CA VAL A 104 -9.50 31.93 -7.29
C VAL A 104 -9.29 31.54 -8.75
N LEU A 105 -8.77 30.35 -9.00
CA LEU A 105 -8.53 29.84 -10.36
C LEU A 105 -9.37 28.57 -10.59
N ALA A 106 -10.21 28.57 -11.62
CA ALA A 106 -10.84 27.37 -12.13
C ALA A 106 -9.95 26.77 -13.22
N ILE A 107 -9.58 25.49 -13.09
CA ILE A 107 -8.80 24.77 -14.09
C ILE A 107 -9.70 23.70 -14.70
N CYS A 108 -10.34 24.06 -15.81
CA CYS A 108 -11.23 23.16 -16.52
C CYS A 108 -10.40 22.02 -17.10
N VAL A 109 -10.73 20.77 -16.77
CA VAL A 109 -10.04 19.60 -17.32
C VAL A 109 -11.02 18.56 -17.85
N SER A 110 -10.55 17.76 -18.79
CA SER A 110 -11.24 16.57 -19.28
C SER A 110 -10.37 15.33 -19.06
N LYS A 111 -11.00 14.16 -18.95
CA LYS A 111 -10.27 12.90 -18.79
C LYS A 111 -9.52 12.59 -20.08
N PHE A 112 -8.19 12.45 -19.98
CA PHE A 112 -7.39 12.15 -21.17
C PHE A 112 -7.67 10.70 -21.63
N PRO A 113 -7.88 10.43 -22.93
CA PRO A 113 -8.24 9.08 -23.40
C PRO A 113 -7.19 8.01 -23.08
N LEU A 114 -5.90 8.38 -23.14
CA LEU A 114 -4.78 7.45 -22.90
C LEU A 114 -4.34 7.51 -21.45
N GLN A 115 -5.00 6.71 -20.61
CA GLN A 115 -4.69 6.64 -19.19
C GLN A 115 -3.51 5.70 -18.90
N PRO A 116 -2.61 6.04 -17.93
CA PRO A 116 -1.51 5.17 -17.53
C PRO A 116 -1.95 3.76 -17.11
N TYR A 117 -3.11 3.66 -16.45
CA TYR A 117 -3.66 2.36 -16.03
C TYR A 117 -4.02 1.45 -17.21
N ILE A 118 -4.30 1.99 -18.40
CA ILE A 118 -4.56 1.18 -19.60
C ILE A 118 -3.28 0.50 -20.06
N SER A 119 -2.18 1.25 -20.14
CA SER A 119 -0.86 0.69 -20.46
C SER A 119 -0.42 -0.33 -19.42
N LEU A 120 -0.62 -0.02 -18.13
CA LEU A 120 -0.34 -0.97 -17.05
C LEU A 120 -1.18 -2.24 -17.19
N ALA A 121 -2.49 -2.13 -17.41
CA ALA A 121 -3.36 -3.30 -17.59
C ALA A 121 -2.92 -4.16 -18.78
N ARG A 122 -2.50 -3.55 -19.90
CA ARG A 122 -1.95 -4.27 -21.06
C ARG A 122 -0.64 -4.99 -20.73
N LEU A 123 0.25 -4.34 -19.98
CA LEU A 123 1.51 -4.96 -19.55
C LEU A 123 1.25 -6.14 -18.61
N LEU A 124 0.37 -5.97 -17.61
CA LEU A 124 0.00 -7.04 -16.68
C LEU A 124 -0.69 -8.20 -17.41
N PHE A 125 -1.55 -7.92 -18.39
CA PHE A 125 -2.17 -8.95 -19.23
C PHE A 125 -1.14 -9.69 -20.08
N GLY A 126 -0.22 -8.97 -20.72
CA GLY A 126 0.84 -9.55 -21.55
C GLY A 126 1.86 -10.38 -20.77
N LEU A 127 2.10 -10.04 -19.50
CA LEU A 127 2.97 -10.83 -18.60
C LEU A 127 2.39 -12.20 -18.28
N SER A 128 1.07 -12.38 -18.39
CA SER A 128 0.32 -13.52 -17.87
C SER A 128 0.54 -13.73 -16.37
N LEU A 129 -0.11 -14.75 -15.80
CA LEU A 129 0.02 -15.04 -14.37
C LEU A 129 1.46 -15.46 -14.00
N GLY A 130 2.13 -16.24 -14.85
CA GLY A 130 3.52 -16.65 -14.63
C GLY A 130 4.49 -15.45 -14.56
N GLY A 131 4.31 -14.46 -15.44
CA GLY A 131 5.13 -13.24 -15.38
C GLY A 131 4.84 -12.39 -14.14
N LEU A 132 3.58 -12.35 -13.69
CA LEU A 132 3.23 -11.68 -12.43
C LEU A 132 3.86 -12.39 -11.22
N GLN A 133 3.83 -13.72 -11.19
CA GLN A 133 4.49 -14.51 -10.15
C GLN A 133 5.99 -14.23 -10.11
N GLY A 134 6.65 -14.22 -11.27
CA GLY A 134 8.06 -13.85 -11.39
C GLY A 134 8.38 -12.43 -10.91
N LEU A 135 7.55 -11.43 -11.25
CA LEU A 135 7.70 -10.05 -10.77
C LEU A 135 7.50 -9.93 -9.25
N LEU A 136 6.65 -10.78 -8.67
CA LEU A 136 6.41 -10.85 -7.23
C LEU A 136 7.47 -11.70 -6.51
N GLY A 137 8.47 -12.23 -7.23
CA GLY A 137 9.59 -12.99 -6.68
C GLY A 137 9.24 -14.43 -6.29
N LEU A 138 8.08 -14.96 -6.73
CA LEU A 138 7.73 -16.35 -6.49
C LEU A 138 8.69 -17.28 -7.22
N ALA A 139 9.25 -18.23 -6.49
CA ALA A 139 9.97 -19.34 -7.07
C ALA A 139 9.00 -20.33 -7.72
N HIS A 140 9.46 -20.99 -8.78
CA HIS A 140 8.74 -22.08 -9.43
C HIS A 140 9.55 -23.37 -9.27
N THR A 141 9.10 -24.24 -8.38
CA THR A 141 9.74 -25.53 -8.09
C THR A 141 8.72 -26.65 -8.20
N THR A 142 9.19 -27.90 -8.22
CA THR A 142 8.31 -29.06 -8.10
C THR A 142 7.47 -28.93 -6.82
N GLY A 143 6.14 -29.06 -6.96
CA GLY A 143 5.19 -28.88 -5.85
C GLY A 143 4.69 -27.46 -5.64
N SER A 144 5.16 -26.46 -6.40
CA SER A 144 4.56 -25.13 -6.42
C SER A 144 3.09 -25.21 -6.85
N THR A 145 2.23 -24.48 -6.15
CA THR A 145 0.81 -24.36 -6.52
C THR A 145 0.71 -23.52 -7.80
N PRO A 146 0.10 -24.05 -8.87
CA PRO A 146 -0.16 -23.28 -10.08
C PRO A 146 -0.98 -22.03 -9.75
N ASP A 147 -0.72 -20.93 -10.46
CA ASP A 147 -1.56 -19.72 -10.39
C ASP A 147 -1.63 -19.01 -9.03
N ALA A 148 -0.90 -19.49 -8.01
CA ALA A 148 -0.87 -18.88 -6.68
C ALA A 148 -0.14 -17.52 -6.68
N LEU A 149 -0.62 -16.59 -5.87
CA LEU A 149 0.02 -15.30 -5.60
C LEU A 149 0.48 -15.25 -4.14
N PRO A 150 1.55 -14.51 -3.81
CA PRO A 150 1.96 -14.37 -2.42
C PRO A 150 0.88 -13.62 -1.63
N PRO A 151 0.58 -14.03 -0.39
CA PRO A 151 -0.33 -13.28 0.46
C PRO A 151 0.18 -11.86 0.72
N PRO A 152 -0.73 -10.88 0.94
CA PRO A 152 -0.33 -9.54 1.31
C PRO A 152 0.54 -9.52 2.58
N THR A 153 1.62 -8.74 2.58
CA THR A 153 2.50 -8.59 3.76
C THR A 153 1.73 -8.20 5.02
N SER A 154 0.67 -7.39 4.88
CA SER A 154 -0.22 -7.02 5.98
C SER A 154 -0.92 -8.22 6.59
N THR A 155 -1.35 -9.20 5.78
CA THR A 155 -2.00 -10.42 6.24
C THR A 155 -1.00 -11.30 6.99
N LEU A 156 0.21 -11.46 6.44
CA LEU A 156 1.30 -12.22 7.07
C LEU A 156 1.69 -11.65 8.43
N LEU A 157 1.84 -10.33 8.53
CA LEU A 157 2.17 -9.63 9.76
C LEU A 157 1.01 -9.68 10.76
N SER A 158 -0.23 -9.51 10.29
CA SER A 158 -1.42 -9.57 11.14
C SER A 158 -1.52 -10.93 11.83
N SER A 159 -1.43 -12.03 11.07
CA SER A 159 -1.49 -13.38 11.64
C SER A 159 -0.32 -13.71 12.57
N PHE A 160 0.86 -13.12 12.32
CA PHE A 160 2.04 -13.27 13.16
C PHE A 160 1.90 -12.58 14.53
N VAL A 161 1.30 -11.38 14.57
CA VAL A 161 1.12 -10.59 15.81
C VAL A 161 -0.19 -10.88 16.55
N LEU A 162 -1.00 -11.83 16.08
CA LEU A 162 -2.19 -12.25 16.81
C LEU A 162 -1.81 -12.84 18.18
N PRO A 163 -2.53 -12.50 19.27
CA PRO A 163 -2.33 -13.12 20.57
C PRO A 163 -2.54 -14.64 20.51
N TYR A 164 -1.62 -15.42 21.07
CA TYR A 164 -1.67 -16.88 21.01
C TYR A 164 -2.77 -17.49 21.91
N LYS A 165 -3.05 -16.87 23.05
CA LYS A 165 -4.11 -17.27 23.98
C LYS A 165 -5.01 -16.08 24.28
N LEU A 166 -6.14 -16.00 23.59
CA LEU A 166 -7.12 -14.93 23.77
C LEU A 166 -7.84 -14.99 25.13
N ASN A 167 -7.86 -16.15 25.79
CA ASN A 167 -8.65 -16.41 27.00
C ASN A 167 -7.81 -16.46 28.29
N VAL A 168 -6.56 -15.99 28.26
CA VAL A 168 -5.71 -15.94 29.47
C VAL A 168 -5.42 -14.48 29.80
N GLU A 169 -6.00 -14.03 30.90
CA GLU A 169 -5.86 -12.67 31.40
C GLU A 169 -4.38 -12.35 31.68
N GLY A 170 -3.89 -11.24 31.13
CA GLY A 170 -2.48 -10.80 31.25
C GLY A 170 -1.49 -11.41 30.24
N SER A 171 -1.85 -12.44 29.47
CA SER A 171 -0.99 -12.99 28.42
C SER A 171 -1.13 -12.20 27.13
N THR A 172 -0.05 -11.51 26.71
CA THR A 172 -0.01 -10.77 25.44
C THR A 172 0.91 -11.41 24.41
N LEU A 173 1.47 -12.57 24.72
CA LEU A 173 2.36 -13.31 23.82
C LEU A 173 1.69 -13.64 22.49
N THR A 174 2.35 -13.26 21.41
CA THR A 174 1.87 -13.48 20.05
C THR A 174 2.21 -14.87 19.51
N HIS A 175 1.54 -15.28 18.43
CA HIS A 175 1.90 -16.49 17.68
C HIS A 175 3.38 -16.48 17.25
N GLY A 176 3.85 -15.34 16.75
CA GLY A 176 5.25 -15.13 16.36
C GLY A 176 6.23 -15.30 17.51
N ALA A 177 6.00 -14.64 18.64
CA ALA A 177 6.89 -14.73 19.80
C ALA A 177 6.92 -16.13 20.40
N ARG A 178 5.77 -16.82 20.46
CA ARG A 178 5.72 -18.21 20.89
C ARG A 178 6.51 -19.14 19.97
N ALA A 179 6.39 -18.95 18.65
CA ALA A 179 7.16 -19.73 17.70
C ALA A 179 8.66 -19.47 17.88
N LEU A 180 9.08 -18.21 17.99
CA LEU A 180 10.47 -17.84 18.20
C LEU A 180 11.04 -18.49 19.48
N ALA A 181 10.24 -18.57 20.55
CA ALA A 181 10.61 -19.24 21.79
C ALA A 181 10.98 -20.72 21.64
N LYS A 182 10.37 -21.41 20.68
CA LYS A 182 10.74 -22.80 20.39
C LYS A 182 12.09 -22.90 19.70
N HIS A 183 12.46 -21.93 18.89
CA HIS A 183 13.71 -21.93 18.11
C HIS A 183 14.90 -21.36 18.90
N ALA A 184 14.71 -20.27 19.65
CA ALA A 184 15.79 -19.63 20.41
C ALA A 184 16.42 -20.54 21.48
N HIS A 185 15.65 -21.47 22.08
CA HIS A 185 16.19 -22.44 23.04
C HIS A 185 16.97 -23.57 22.35
N ARG A 186 16.74 -23.81 21.05
CA ARG A 186 17.27 -24.99 20.35
C ARG A 186 18.42 -24.63 19.41
N SER A 187 18.46 -23.40 18.91
CA SER A 187 19.49 -22.93 17.99
C SER A 187 20.84 -22.71 18.67
N SER A 188 21.83 -23.49 18.25
CA SER A 188 23.23 -23.37 18.70
C SER A 188 23.90 -22.06 18.22
N SER A 189 23.45 -21.50 17.10
CA SER A 189 24.04 -20.33 16.46
C SER A 189 23.55 -18.98 17.01
N LYS A 190 22.55 -18.98 17.92
CA LYS A 190 21.86 -17.77 18.42
C LYS A 190 21.26 -16.90 17.31
N TYR A 191 21.04 -17.44 16.11
CA TYR A 191 20.49 -16.70 14.97
C TYR A 191 19.14 -16.04 15.27
N TRP A 192 18.32 -16.69 16.09
CA TRP A 192 16.99 -16.25 16.52
C TRP A 192 17.00 -15.25 17.68
N GLY A 193 18.19 -14.91 18.20
CA GLY A 193 18.37 -14.06 19.37
C GLY A 193 18.17 -14.80 20.69
N THR A 194 18.31 -14.07 21.79
CA THR A 194 18.08 -14.56 23.15
C THR A 194 16.76 -14.01 23.66
N LEU A 195 15.86 -14.91 24.05
CA LEU A 195 14.57 -14.51 24.61
C LEU A 195 14.69 -14.34 26.11
N ASP A 196 14.54 -13.09 26.56
CA ASP A 196 14.39 -12.75 27.96
C ASP A 196 13.22 -11.78 28.18
N GLY A 197 12.89 -11.55 29.44
CA GLY A 197 11.96 -10.49 29.84
C GLY A 197 10.48 -10.79 29.56
N SER A 198 9.72 -9.71 29.49
CA SER A 198 8.26 -9.71 29.39
C SER A 198 7.75 -10.16 28.02
N ASP A 199 6.45 -10.48 27.92
CA ASP A 199 5.79 -10.78 26.64
C ASP A 199 5.99 -9.65 25.61
N SER A 200 5.98 -8.40 26.06
CA SER A 200 6.28 -7.24 25.20
C SER A 200 7.67 -7.32 24.58
N ASN A 201 8.70 -7.66 25.36
CA ASN A 201 10.07 -7.82 24.86
C ASN A 201 10.16 -8.96 23.84
N LYS A 202 9.53 -10.10 24.13
CA LYS A 202 9.50 -11.27 23.25
C LYS A 202 8.77 -10.99 21.94
N ASN A 203 7.65 -10.27 22.02
CA ASN A 203 6.87 -9.83 20.86
C ASN A 203 7.68 -8.87 19.98
N ARG A 204 8.37 -7.90 20.58
CA ARG A 204 9.25 -6.99 19.86
C ARG A 204 10.38 -7.73 19.14
N LEU A 205 11.09 -8.62 19.84
CA LEU A 205 12.16 -9.42 19.23
C LEU A 205 11.63 -10.27 18.07
N ALA A 206 10.47 -10.91 18.24
CA ALA A 206 9.84 -11.69 17.18
C ALA A 206 9.51 -10.83 15.95
N LEU A 207 9.03 -9.61 16.16
CA LEU A 207 8.73 -8.66 15.09
C LEU A 207 10.02 -8.20 14.37
N ASP A 208 11.09 -7.96 15.11
CA ASP A 208 12.41 -7.61 14.53
C ASP A 208 12.94 -8.76 13.66
N VAL A 209 12.82 -10.01 14.14
CA VAL A 209 13.23 -11.20 13.40
C VAL A 209 12.43 -11.38 12.12
N ILE A 210 11.09 -11.32 12.17
CA ILE A 210 10.27 -11.51 10.97
C ILE A 210 10.47 -10.39 9.96
N THR A 211 10.65 -9.14 10.43
CA THR A 211 10.95 -7.98 9.58
C THR A 211 12.28 -8.18 8.87
N ARG A 212 13.31 -8.67 9.58
CA ARG A 212 14.61 -9.00 8.99
C ARG A 212 14.50 -10.08 7.91
N LEU A 213 13.77 -11.18 8.18
CA LEU A 213 13.52 -12.24 7.20
C LEU A 213 12.79 -11.73 5.97
N MET A 214 11.73 -10.94 6.14
CA MET A 214 11.00 -10.34 5.01
C MET A 214 11.87 -9.37 4.19
N THR A 215 12.75 -8.62 4.84
CA THR A 215 13.63 -7.64 4.19
C THR A 215 14.75 -8.30 3.39
N HIS A 216 15.30 -9.41 3.88
CA HIS A 216 16.41 -10.16 3.26
C HIS A 216 15.91 -11.40 2.51
N CYS A 217 14.60 -11.50 2.30
CA CYS A 217 13.99 -12.62 1.59
C CYS A 217 14.55 -12.68 0.17
N CYS A 218 15.23 -13.78 -0.14
CA CYS A 218 15.74 -14.05 -1.49
C CYS A 218 14.97 -15.18 -2.18
N TRP A 219 14.05 -15.81 -1.46
CA TRP A 219 13.24 -16.91 -1.97
C TRP A 219 11.89 -16.91 -1.28
N LEU A 220 10.80 -16.97 -2.05
CA LEU A 220 9.46 -17.18 -1.54
C LEU A 220 8.67 -18.10 -2.48
N ASN A 221 7.76 -18.91 -1.94
CA ASN A 221 6.96 -19.84 -2.73
C ASN A 221 5.63 -20.17 -2.06
N VAL A 222 4.64 -20.52 -2.87
CA VAL A 222 3.41 -21.20 -2.44
C VAL A 222 3.49 -22.64 -2.94
N HIS A 223 3.61 -23.59 -2.04
CA HIS A 223 3.92 -24.98 -2.40
C HIS A 223 3.39 -25.98 -1.39
N SER A 224 3.19 -27.23 -1.83
CA SER A 224 2.78 -28.33 -0.97
C SER A 224 3.97 -28.89 -0.18
N VAL A 225 3.84 -29.03 1.14
CA VAL A 225 4.92 -29.57 1.99
C VAL A 225 4.41 -30.45 3.11
N GLN A 226 4.73 -31.75 3.10
CA GLN A 226 4.35 -32.65 4.20
C GLN A 226 4.98 -32.23 5.55
N PRO A 227 4.28 -32.38 6.70
CA PRO A 227 2.91 -32.92 6.86
C PRO A 227 1.80 -31.88 6.64
N HIS A 228 2.13 -30.68 6.17
CA HIS A 228 1.17 -29.65 5.83
C HIS A 228 0.64 -29.84 4.39
N ASP A 229 -0.50 -29.25 4.07
CA ASP A 229 -0.98 -29.18 2.69
C ASP A 229 -0.18 -28.08 1.95
N VAL A 230 -0.88 -27.10 1.37
CA VAL A 230 -0.28 -25.95 0.71
C VAL A 230 0.09 -24.87 1.74
N VAL A 231 1.30 -24.33 1.62
CA VAL A 231 1.82 -23.29 2.51
C VAL A 231 2.46 -22.15 1.72
N PHE A 232 2.49 -20.96 2.31
CA PHE A 232 3.35 -19.87 1.87
C PHE A 232 4.63 -19.85 2.70
N GLU A 233 5.77 -19.74 2.05
CA GLU A 233 7.09 -19.81 2.68
C GLU A 233 8.02 -18.73 2.16
N ILE A 234 8.82 -18.16 3.06
CA ILE A 234 9.93 -17.26 2.72
C ILE A 234 11.23 -17.80 3.30
N ARG A 235 12.34 -17.57 2.60
CA ARG A 235 13.69 -17.89 3.06
C ARG A 235 14.69 -16.79 2.71
N VAL A 236 15.67 -16.65 3.59
CA VAL A 236 16.90 -15.89 3.34
C VAL A 236 18.00 -16.81 2.79
N ALA A 237 19.11 -16.25 2.34
CA ALA A 237 20.18 -16.97 1.64
C ALA A 237 20.80 -18.08 2.50
N GLU A 238 20.87 -17.87 3.81
CA GLU A 238 21.39 -18.82 4.79
C GLU A 238 20.43 -19.98 5.05
N GLY A 239 19.24 -19.99 4.43
CA GLY A 239 18.24 -21.05 4.53
C GLY A 239 17.25 -20.87 5.67
N TYR A 240 17.45 -19.93 6.59
CA TYR A 240 16.45 -19.59 7.60
C TYR A 240 15.17 -19.01 6.96
N GLY A 241 14.03 -19.21 7.60
CA GLY A 241 12.77 -18.80 6.99
C GLY A 241 11.58 -18.74 7.92
N ALA A 242 10.42 -18.51 7.33
CA ALA A 242 9.13 -18.43 7.99
C ALA A 242 8.03 -18.98 7.08
N ARG A 243 7.00 -19.56 7.69
CA ARG A 243 5.92 -20.26 6.99
C ARG A 243 4.55 -19.87 7.52
N TRP A 244 3.59 -19.75 6.60
CA TRP A 244 2.17 -19.50 6.85
C TRP A 244 1.29 -20.49 6.10
N SER A 245 0.00 -20.51 6.41
CA SER A 245 -1.01 -21.07 5.50
C SER A 245 -0.91 -20.42 4.11
N GLU A 246 -1.45 -21.10 3.09
CA GLU A 246 -1.48 -20.61 1.70
C GLU A 246 -1.96 -19.16 1.57
N ASP A 247 -3.02 -18.78 2.30
CA ASP A 247 -3.63 -17.46 2.30
C ASP A 247 -2.96 -16.45 3.25
N GLY A 248 -1.93 -16.88 4.00
CA GLY A 248 -1.23 -16.06 4.99
C GLY A 248 -1.99 -15.81 6.30
N SER A 249 -3.23 -16.31 6.44
CA SER A 249 -4.10 -16.03 7.60
C SER A 249 -3.64 -16.68 8.89
N LYS A 250 -2.74 -17.68 8.81
CA LYS A 250 -2.20 -18.40 9.96
C LYS A 250 -0.69 -18.52 9.88
N PHE A 251 0.03 -18.00 10.88
CA PHE A 251 1.45 -18.28 11.04
C PHE A 251 1.68 -19.71 11.52
N ILE A 252 2.49 -20.47 10.78
CA ILE A 252 2.80 -21.88 11.08
C ILE A 252 4.06 -21.97 11.93
N GLY A 253 5.14 -21.28 11.55
CA GLY A 253 6.38 -21.28 12.33
C GLY A 253 7.60 -20.76 11.58
N PHE A 254 8.73 -20.73 12.28
CA PHE A 254 10.04 -20.44 11.70
C PHE A 254 10.68 -21.70 11.12
N LEU A 255 11.64 -21.51 10.23
CA LEU A 255 12.31 -22.56 9.50
C LEU A 255 13.82 -22.45 9.69
N GLU A 256 14.45 -23.59 9.95
CA GLU A 256 15.90 -23.72 9.95
C GLU A 256 16.42 -23.97 8.53
N PRO A 257 17.74 -23.78 8.30
CA PRO A 257 18.40 -24.19 7.07
C PRO A 257 18.19 -25.69 6.80
N TYR A 258 18.20 -26.08 5.53
CA TYR A 258 18.12 -27.49 5.17
C TYR A 258 19.32 -28.27 5.73
N MET A 259 19.05 -29.48 6.21
CA MET A 259 20.08 -30.42 6.64
C MET A 259 19.83 -31.77 5.97
N GLU A 260 20.92 -32.47 5.61
CA GLU A 260 20.83 -33.85 5.15
C GLU A 260 20.18 -34.75 6.22
N ASP A 261 19.12 -35.44 5.81
CA ASP A 261 18.23 -36.26 6.65
C ASP A 261 17.54 -35.52 7.80
N GLY A 262 17.22 -34.23 7.63
CA GLY A 262 16.51 -33.44 8.64
C GLY A 262 15.21 -34.09 9.12
N HIS A 263 14.39 -34.63 8.21
CA HIS A 263 13.11 -35.26 8.56
C HIS A 263 13.28 -36.55 9.40
N PRO A 264 14.11 -37.55 9.01
CA PRO A 264 14.42 -38.73 9.85
C PRO A 264 15.05 -38.40 11.20
N LYS A 265 15.86 -37.33 11.28
CA LYS A 265 16.58 -36.93 12.50
C LYS A 265 15.76 -35.97 13.38
N GLY A 266 14.47 -35.75 13.05
CA GLY A 266 13.56 -34.89 13.82
C GLY A 266 13.90 -33.40 13.79
N TRP A 267 14.59 -32.95 12.74
CA TRP A 267 15.21 -31.63 12.57
C TRP A 267 15.98 -31.18 13.82
N LYS A 268 17.31 -31.37 13.81
CA LYS A 268 18.18 -30.72 14.80
C LYS A 268 18.20 -29.20 14.54
N HIS A 269 17.37 -28.47 15.26
CA HIS A 269 17.44 -27.02 15.36
C HIS A 269 18.76 -26.58 16.01
#